data_AF-A0A2G6KUB1-F1
#
_entry.id   AF-A0A2G6KUB1-F1
#
_cell.length_a   1.000
_cell.length_b   1.000
_cell.length_c   1.000
_cell.angle_alpha   90.00
_cell.angle_beta   90.00
_cell.angle_gamma   90.00
#
_symmetry.space_group_name_H-M   'P 1'
#
loop_
_entity.id
_entity.type
_entity.pdbx_description
1 polymer ?
#
loop_
_entity_poly.entity_id
_entity_poly.type
_entity_poly.pdbx_seq_one_letter_code
_entity_poly.pdbx_strand_id
1 'polypeptide(L)'
;MKYISTRGSAPALNFEEVLLTGLASDGGLYVPETLPEFSPEEIKAMRGLSYAALAKRIIAPFVAGSIPSDDLGRIIDETYAEFRHEAVAPLVQLGANQWVLELFHGPTLAFKDFA
;
A
#
# COMPACT_ATOMS: atom_id res chain seq x y z
N MET A 1 -12.45 -8.15 -1.82
CA MET A 1 -11.25 -8.71 -2.47
C MET A 1 -10.98 -10.11 -1.92
N LYS A 2 -10.45 -11.02 -2.75
CA LYS A 2 -9.96 -12.34 -2.31
C LYS A 2 -8.49 -12.49 -2.65
N TYR A 3 -7.81 -13.31 -1.87
CA TYR A 3 -6.38 -13.60 -1.98
C TYR A 3 -6.18 -15.10 -2.09
N ILE A 4 -5.30 -15.52 -2.98
CA ILE A 4 -4.98 -16.92 -3.29
C ILE A 4 -3.51 -17.19 -3.00
N SER A 5 -3.18 -18.44 -2.65
CA SER A 5 -1.79 -18.84 -2.50
C SER A 5 -1.11 -18.95 -3.86
N THR A 6 0.14 -18.50 -3.95
CA THR A 6 1.03 -18.71 -5.10
C THR A 6 1.31 -20.19 -5.41
N ARG A 7 0.99 -21.11 -4.50
CA ARG A 7 1.10 -22.57 -4.71
C ARG A 7 -0.25 -23.25 -4.99
N GLY A 8 -1.35 -22.48 -4.97
CA GLY A 8 -2.67 -22.91 -5.44
C GLY A 8 -3.38 -23.97 -4.58
N SER A 9 -2.83 -24.38 -3.44
CA SER A 9 -3.37 -25.48 -2.62
C SER A 9 -3.95 -24.99 -1.28
N ALA A 10 -3.80 -23.71 -0.95
CA ALA A 10 -4.44 -23.07 0.20
C ALA A 10 -5.82 -22.46 -0.18
N PRO A 11 -6.77 -22.35 0.77
CA PRO A 11 -8.06 -21.71 0.53
C PRO A 11 -7.90 -20.24 0.15
N ALA A 12 -8.86 -19.72 -0.63
CA ALA A 12 -8.94 -18.30 -0.92
C ALA A 12 -9.49 -17.53 0.30
N LEU A 13 -8.73 -16.54 0.78
CA LEU A 13 -9.01 -15.78 1.99
C LEU A 13 -9.34 -14.32 1.66
N ASN A 14 -10.04 -13.62 2.56
CA ASN A 14 -10.19 -12.17 2.52
C ASN A 14 -8.92 -11.47 3.08
N PHE A 15 -8.86 -10.14 3.03
CA PHE A 15 -7.67 -9.40 3.46
C PHE A 15 -7.35 -9.57 4.96
N GLU A 16 -8.37 -9.52 5.82
CA GLU A 16 -8.20 -9.68 7.28
C GLU A 16 -7.64 -11.06 7.63
N GLU A 17 -8.18 -12.10 7.01
CA GLU A 17 -7.72 -13.48 7.19
C GLU A 17 -6.27 -13.65 6.74
N VAL A 18 -5.88 -13.06 5.59
CA VAL A 18 -4.49 -13.09 5.11
C VAL A 18 -3.55 -12.33 6.04
N LEU A 19 -3.95 -11.15 6.49
CA LEU A 19 -3.14 -10.30 7.38
C LEU A 19 -2.79 -11.03 8.69
N LEU A 20 -3.75 -11.76 9.25
CA LEU A 20 -3.55 -12.52 10.49
C LEU A 20 -2.82 -13.85 10.28
N THR A 21 -3.00 -14.48 9.12
CA THR A 21 -2.37 -15.77 8.80
C THR A 21 -0.89 -15.61 8.44
N GLY A 22 -0.54 -14.53 7.74
CA GLY A 22 0.81 -14.32 7.20
C GLY A 22 1.14 -15.28 6.06
N LEU A 23 1.62 -16.49 6.37
CA LEU A 23 2.03 -17.49 5.37
C LEU A 23 0.87 -18.44 5.03
N ALA A 24 0.66 -18.72 3.75
CA ALA A 24 -0.37 -19.68 3.35
C ALA A 24 -0.07 -21.09 3.89
N SER A 25 -1.12 -21.88 4.16
CA SER A 25 -0.99 -23.21 4.77
C SER A 25 -0.21 -24.23 3.91
N ASP A 26 -0.06 -23.96 2.61
CA ASP A 26 0.73 -24.74 1.67
C ASP A 26 2.20 -24.24 1.53
N GLY A 27 2.59 -23.28 2.39
CA GLY A 27 3.89 -22.61 2.37
C GLY A 27 4.08 -21.61 1.23
N GLY A 28 3.00 -21.25 0.52
CA GLY A 28 2.98 -20.18 -0.46
C GLY A 28 2.78 -18.79 0.16
N LEU A 29 2.75 -17.77 -0.69
CA LEU A 29 2.42 -16.40 -0.33
C LEU A 29 1.02 -16.07 -0.83
N TYR A 30 0.27 -15.27 -0.07
CA TYR A 30 -1.01 -14.77 -0.54
C TYR A 30 -0.82 -13.59 -1.50
N VAL A 31 -1.48 -13.66 -2.65
CA VAL A 31 -1.56 -12.58 -3.65
C VAL A 31 -3.03 -12.33 -3.99
N PRO A 32 -3.42 -11.11 -4.38
CA PRO A 32 -4.80 -10.85 -4.76
C PRO A 32 -5.18 -11.72 -5.97
N GLU A 33 -6.39 -12.28 -5.94
CA GLU A 33 -6.91 -13.13 -7.01
C GLU A 33 -6.98 -12.40 -8.36
N THR A 34 -7.27 -11.10 -8.30
CA THR A 34 -7.25 -10.18 -9.43
C THR A 34 -6.54 -8.89 -9.03
N LEU A 35 -5.73 -8.34 -9.92
CA LEU A 35 -5.12 -7.02 -9.70
C LEU A 35 -6.14 -5.91 -9.97
N PRO A 36 -6.35 -4.96 -9.05
CA PRO A 36 -7.08 -3.74 -9.34
C PRO A 36 -6.41 -2.96 -10.48
N GLU A 37 -7.21 -2.46 -11.40
CA GLU A 37 -6.76 -1.63 -12.52
C GLU A 37 -7.17 -0.17 -12.32
N PHE A 38 -6.34 0.74 -12.77
CA PHE A 38 -6.63 2.17 -12.82
C PHE A 38 -6.46 2.66 -14.25
N SER A 39 -7.49 3.31 -14.77
CA SER A 39 -7.45 3.94 -16.09
C SER A 39 -6.45 5.11 -16.13
N PRO A 40 -5.99 5.52 -17.33
CA PRO A 40 -5.14 6.71 -17.46
C PRO A 40 -5.76 7.97 -16.85
N GLU A 41 -7.09 8.10 -16.92
CA GLU A 41 -7.86 9.21 -16.36
C GLU A 41 -7.85 9.19 -14.83
N GLU A 42 -8.00 8.02 -14.22
CA GLU A 42 -7.89 7.84 -12.77
C GLU A 42 -6.48 8.15 -12.28
N ILE A 43 -5.44 7.68 -12.99
CA ILE A 43 -4.05 7.99 -12.66
C ILE A 43 -3.78 9.50 -12.75
N LYS A 44 -4.30 10.18 -13.79
CA LYS A 44 -4.20 11.64 -13.91
C LYS A 44 -4.91 12.35 -12.76
N ALA A 45 -6.07 11.86 -12.33
CA ALA A 45 -6.84 12.42 -11.21
C ALA A 45 -6.11 12.27 -9.86
N MET A 46 -5.18 11.33 -9.74
CA MET A 46 -4.34 11.17 -8.55
C MET A 46 -3.18 12.18 -8.48
N ARG A 47 -2.92 12.94 -9.54
CA ARG A 47 -1.86 13.95 -9.55
C ARG A 47 -2.16 15.06 -8.54
N GLY A 48 -1.16 15.40 -7.72
CA GLY A 48 -1.25 16.48 -6.73
C GLY A 48 -1.93 16.09 -5.43
N LEU A 49 -2.37 14.83 -5.28
CA LEU A 49 -2.80 14.30 -3.99
C LEU A 49 -1.62 14.27 -3.01
N SER A 50 -1.92 14.44 -1.72
CA SER A 50 -0.96 14.13 -0.65
C SER A 50 -0.65 12.64 -0.64
N TYR A 51 0.47 12.25 -0.02
CA TYR A 51 0.87 10.85 0.08
C TYR A 51 -0.23 9.97 0.70
N ALA A 52 -0.82 10.43 1.82
CA ALA A 52 -1.92 9.73 2.49
C ALA A 52 -3.17 9.61 1.60
N ALA A 53 -3.55 10.66 0.88
CA ALA A 53 -4.69 10.61 -0.04
C ALA A 53 -4.46 9.65 -1.22
N LEU A 54 -3.24 9.62 -1.76
CA LEU A 54 -2.84 8.66 -2.79
C LEU A 54 -2.87 7.22 -2.26
N ALA A 55 -2.30 6.99 -1.07
CA ALA A 55 -2.28 5.68 -0.42
C ALA A 55 -3.70 5.15 -0.17
N LYS A 56 -4.62 6.00 0.32
CA LYS A 56 -6.05 5.63 0.46
C LYS A 56 -6.64 5.13 -0.86
N ARG A 57 -6.36 5.84 -1.97
CA ARG A 57 -6.91 5.48 -3.28
C ARG A 57 -6.33 4.16 -3.81
N ILE A 58 -5.04 3.92 -3.59
CA ILE A 58 -4.35 2.71 -4.06
C ILE A 58 -4.71 1.50 -3.19
N ILE A 59 -4.75 1.64 -1.86
CA ILE A 59 -4.95 0.53 -0.92
C ILE A 59 -6.42 0.08 -0.85
N ALA A 60 -7.37 1.02 -0.96
CA ALA A 60 -8.81 0.73 -0.84
C ALA A 60 -9.30 -0.51 -1.64
N PRO A 61 -8.98 -0.70 -2.93
CA PRO A 61 -9.44 -1.88 -3.68
C PRO A 61 -8.86 -3.21 -3.18
N PHE A 62 -7.67 -3.20 -2.56
CA PHE A 62 -7.04 -4.40 -2.01
C PHE A 62 -7.71 -4.86 -0.71
N VAL A 63 -8.20 -3.92 0.10
CA VAL A 63 -8.86 -4.20 1.39
C VAL A 63 -10.40 -4.15 1.31
N ALA A 64 -10.94 -4.02 0.09
CA ALA A 64 -12.36 -3.83 -0.13
C ALA A 64 -13.21 -4.97 0.47
N GLY A 65 -14.13 -4.59 1.35
CA GLY A 65 -15.01 -5.51 2.09
C GLY A 65 -14.42 -6.04 3.40
N SER A 66 -13.17 -5.71 3.73
CA SER A 66 -12.53 -6.08 5.00
C SER A 66 -12.36 -4.90 5.97
N ILE A 67 -12.18 -3.68 5.46
CA ILE A 67 -12.02 -2.49 6.30
C ILE A 67 -13.02 -1.41 5.83
N PRO A 68 -13.83 -0.82 6.73
CA PRO A 68 -14.67 0.33 6.39
C PRO A 68 -13.83 1.51 5.88
N SER A 69 -14.38 2.29 4.93
CA SER A 69 -13.63 3.37 4.27
C SER A 69 -13.13 4.43 5.25
N ASP A 70 -13.95 4.78 6.26
CA ASP A 70 -13.60 5.80 7.26
C ASP A 70 -12.47 5.32 8.18
N ASP A 71 -12.52 4.04 8.58
CA ASP A 71 -11.47 3.42 9.40
C ASP A 71 -10.15 3.31 8.62
N LEU A 72 -10.19 2.86 7.37
CA LEU A 72 -9.01 2.83 6.50
C LEU A 72 -8.41 4.24 6.34
N GLY A 73 -9.27 5.24 6.15
CA GLY A 73 -8.86 6.63 6.03
C GLY A 73 -8.10 7.12 7.26
N ARG A 74 -8.65 6.83 8.45
CA ARG A 74 -8.04 7.19 9.73
C ARG A 74 -6.71 6.49 9.96
N ILE A 75 -6.65 5.17 9.73
CA ILE A 75 -5.41 4.38 9.86
C ILE A 75 -4.30 5.00 9.00
N ILE A 76 -4.58 5.27 7.72
CA ILE A 76 -3.58 5.81 6.78
C ILE A 76 -3.11 7.22 7.18
N ASP A 77 -4.02 8.08 7.63
CA ASP A 77 -3.66 9.43 8.07
C ASP A 77 -2.76 9.39 9.32
N GLU A 78 -3.11 8.54 10.30
CA GLU A 78 -2.32 8.33 11.53
C GLU A 78 -0.93 7.76 11.19
N THR A 79 -0.85 6.74 10.32
CA THR A 79 0.41 6.10 9.92
C THR A 79 1.41 7.07 9.29
N TYR A 80 0.98 7.88 8.31
CA TYR A 80 1.91 8.76 7.60
C TYR A 80 2.14 10.10 8.31
N ALA A 81 1.37 10.44 9.35
CA ALA A 81 1.63 11.61 10.19
C ALA A 81 2.93 11.47 11.03
N GLU A 82 3.43 10.25 11.24
CA GLU A 82 4.68 10.03 11.99
C GLU A 82 5.95 10.34 11.18
N PHE A 83 5.82 10.55 9.87
CA PHE A 83 6.96 10.86 9.01
C PHE A 83 7.38 12.32 9.16
N ARG A 84 8.70 12.55 9.18
CA ARG A 84 9.28 13.88 9.45
C ARG A 84 9.36 14.79 8.23
N HIS A 85 8.87 14.31 7.08
CA HIS A 85 8.90 15.02 5.82
C HIS A 85 7.47 15.12 5.25
N GLU A 86 7.02 16.31 4.86
CA GLU A 86 5.64 16.56 4.39
C GLU A 86 5.26 15.69 3.19
N ALA A 87 6.19 15.49 2.25
CA ALA A 87 5.99 14.59 1.11
C ALA A 87 6.02 13.08 1.46
N VAL A 88 6.35 12.71 2.71
CA VAL A 88 6.58 11.34 3.23
C VAL A 88 7.76 10.62 2.57
N ALA A 89 7.77 10.54 1.24
CA ALA A 89 8.84 9.98 0.40
C ALA A 89 9.25 10.98 -0.69
N PRO A 90 10.10 11.99 -0.37
CA PRO A 90 10.51 12.98 -1.35
C PRO A 90 11.43 12.41 -2.43
N LEU A 91 11.35 13.00 -3.63
CA LEU A 91 12.30 12.77 -4.72
C LEU A 91 13.38 13.86 -4.71
N VAL A 92 14.65 13.46 -4.65
CA VAL A 92 15.80 14.36 -4.72
C VAL A 92 16.50 14.18 -6.07
N GLN A 93 16.67 15.28 -6.80
CA GLN A 93 17.35 15.26 -8.10
C GLN A 93 18.87 15.21 -7.91
N LEU A 94 19.54 14.26 -8.57
CA LEU A 94 21.00 14.14 -8.59
C LEU A 94 21.62 14.52 -9.95
N GLY A 95 20.81 14.56 -11.01
CA GLY A 95 21.26 14.87 -12.35
C GLY A 95 20.10 15.11 -13.32
N ALA A 96 20.41 15.27 -14.61
CA ALA A 96 19.42 15.66 -15.62
C ALA A 96 18.17 14.78 -15.65
N ASN A 97 18.33 13.46 -15.48
CA ASN A 97 17.23 12.51 -15.37
C ASN A 97 17.53 11.43 -14.33
N GLN A 98 18.16 11.82 -13.23
CA GLN A 98 18.54 10.93 -12.14
C GLN A 98 17.96 11.47 -10.84
N TRP A 99 17.19 10.63 -10.16
CA TRP A 99 16.45 10.97 -8.96
C TRP A 99 16.63 9.87 -7.93
N VAL A 100 16.62 10.25 -6.65
CA VAL A 100 16.57 9.34 -5.51
C VAL A 100 15.23 9.53 -4.81
N LEU A 101 14.53 8.42 -4.58
CA LEU A 101 13.37 8.40 -3.70
C LEU A 101 13.84 8.11 -2.28
N GLU A 102 13.76 9.12 -1.41
CA GLU A 102 14.20 8.98 -0.03
C GLU A 102 13.12 8.28 0.79
N LEU A 103 13.39 7.05 1.18
CA LEU A 103 12.48 6.20 1.99
C LEU A 103 12.98 6.06 3.43
N PHE A 104 13.54 7.12 4.01
CA PHE A 104 14.16 7.09 5.35
C PHE A 104 13.71 8.24 6.26
N HIS A 105 12.59 8.88 5.95
CA HIS A 105 12.03 9.97 6.77
C HIS A 105 11.04 9.50 7.84
N GLY A 106 10.88 8.18 7.98
CA GLY A 106 10.06 7.56 9.01
C GLY A 106 10.74 7.48 10.39
N PRO A 107 10.06 6.90 11.39
CA PRO A 107 10.53 6.88 12.77
C PRO A 107 11.87 6.17 12.99
N THR A 108 12.20 5.14 12.20
CA THR A 108 13.42 4.34 12.34
C THR A 108 14.48 4.65 11.29
N LEU A 109 14.23 5.65 10.44
CA LEU A 109 15.13 6.09 9.37
C LEU A 109 15.40 5.01 8.31
N ALA A 110 14.42 4.13 8.07
CA ALA A 110 14.54 3.05 7.11
C ALA A 110 13.23 2.85 6.33
N PHE A 111 13.35 2.31 5.11
CA PHE A 111 12.19 2.10 4.25
C PHE A 111 11.14 1.13 4.82
N LYS A 112 11.49 0.36 5.85
CA LYS A 112 10.56 -0.54 6.54
C LYS A 112 9.49 0.22 7.32
N ASP A 113 9.69 1.51 7.60
CA ASP A 113 8.70 2.36 8.26
C ASP A 113 7.40 2.55 7.45
N PHE A 114 7.41 2.22 6.14
CA PHE A 114 6.25 2.39 5.26
C PHE A 114 5.23 1.24 5.32
N ALA A 115 5.65 0.06 5.78
CA ALA A 115 4.88 -1.19 5.73
C ALA A 115 4.48 -1.63 7.13
#